data_AF-A0A372BHR4-F1
#
_entry.id   AF-A0A372BHR4-F1
#
_cell.length_a   1.000
_cell.length_b   1.000
_cell.length_c   1.000
_cell.angle_alpha   90.00
_cell.angle_beta   90.00
_cell.angle_gamma   90.00
#
_symmetry.space_group_name_H-M   'P 1'
#
loop_
_entity.id
_entity.type
_entity.pdbx_description
1 polymer ?
#
loop_
_entity_poly.entity_id
_entity_poly.type
_entity_poly.pdbx_seq_one_letter_code
_entity_poly.pdbx_strand_id
1 'polypeptide(L)' 'MDICIGGIFDGQKIEQDNDFLKIEEHYSDNSSKYIKQHFHLFGQIFSFWVCEDVDLSQAIRKAENILKKKNENI' A
#
# COMPACT_ATOMS: atom_id res chain seq x y z
N MET A 1 -8.63 1.62 0.88
CA MET A 1 -7.82 2.37 1.85
C MET A 1 -6.70 3.03 1.07
N ASP A 2 -6.28 4.20 1.51
CA ASP A 2 -5.24 4.95 0.82
C ASP A 2 -3.86 4.73 1.44
N ILE A 3 -3.59 3.52 1.95
CA ILE A 3 -2.31 3.19 2.60
C ILE A 3 -1.39 2.49 1.57
N CYS A 4 -0.12 2.89 1.56
CA CYS A 4 0.91 2.31 0.71
C CYS A 4 1.54 1.06 1.33
N ILE A 5 1.87 0.09 0.48
CA ILE A 5 2.52 -1.18 0.80
C ILE A 5 3.78 -1.29 -0.04
N GLY A 6 4.94 -1.32 0.63
CA GLY A 6 6.28 -1.32 0.03
C GLY A 6 6.74 0.05 -0.46
N GLY A 7 7.90 0.04 -1.12
CA GLY A 7 8.53 1.25 -1.66
C GLY A 7 8.85 2.30 -0.60
N ILE A 8 9.11 3.51 -1.07
CA ILE A 8 9.49 4.68 -0.24
C ILE A 8 8.39 5.08 0.76
N PHE A 9 7.12 4.78 0.45
CA PHE A 9 5.96 5.21 1.23
C PHE A 9 5.30 4.09 2.04
N ASP A 10 5.97 2.95 2.26
CA ASP A 10 5.42 1.81 3.01
C ASP A 10 4.76 2.24 4.34
N GLY A 11 3.49 1.86 4.53
CA GLY A 11 2.68 2.17 5.71
C GLY A 11 2.10 3.59 5.75
N GLN A 12 2.48 4.48 4.83
CA GLN A 12 1.96 5.85 4.78
C GLN A 12 0.62 5.93 4.06
N LYS A 13 -0.22 6.89 4.48
CA LYS A 13 -1.50 7.19 3.83
C LYS A 13 -1.32 8.30 2.79
N ILE A 14 -1.79 8.09 1.57
CA ILE A 14 -1.75 9.04 0.46
C ILE A 14 -3.14 9.17 -0.15
N GLU A 15 -3.85 10.24 0.20
CA GLU A 15 -5.11 10.59 -0.44
C GLU A 15 -4.83 11.23 -1.80
N GLN A 16 -4.83 10.41 -2.84
CA GLN A 16 -4.82 10.85 -4.24
C GLN A 16 -5.92 10.14 -5.01
N ASP A 17 -6.59 10.89 -5.87
CA ASP A 17 -7.71 10.43 -6.72
C ASP A 17 -7.23 9.96 -8.11
N ASN A 18 -5.95 9.59 -8.22
CA ASN A 18 -5.35 9.10 -9.46
C ASN A 18 -5.44 7.56 -9.51
N ASP A 19 -5.40 6.97 -10.70
CA ASP A 19 -5.35 5.52 -10.90
C ASP A 19 -3.94 4.94 -10.68
N PHE A 20 -2.91 5.78 -10.81
CA PHE A 20 -1.50 5.42 -10.69
C PHE A 20 -0.76 6.45 -9.85
N LEU A 21 0.16 5.96 -9.02
CA LEU A 21 0.97 6.79 -8.14
C LEU A 21 2.45 6.49 -8.42
N LYS A 22 3.16 7.46 -9.02
CA LYS A 22 4.62 7.43 -9.12
C LYS A 22 5.18 8.46 -8.15
N ILE A 23 6.10 8.01 -7.31
CA ILE A 23 6.77 8.85 -6.34
C ILE A 23 8.26 8.83 -6.66
N GLU A 24 8.84 10.02 -6.80
CA GLU A 24 10.25 10.24 -7.03
C GLU A 24 10.87 10.84 -5.77
N GLU A 25 12.02 10.34 -5.37
CA GLU A 25 12.77 10.90 -4.24
C GLU A 25 13.62 12.07 -4.77
N HIS A 26 13.40 13.28 -4.24
CA HIS A 26 13.97 14.51 -4.81
C HIS A 26 15.52 14.57 -4.81
N TYR A 27 16.17 13.69 -4.05
CA TYR A 27 17.61 13.63 -3.86
C TYR A 27 18.24 12.30 -4.33
N SER A 28 17.49 11.45 -5.02
CA SER A 28 18.02 10.19 -5.57
C SER A 28 17.33 9.81 -6.88
N ASP A 29 17.95 8.94 -7.67
CA ASP A 29 17.29 8.34 -8.84
C ASP A 29 16.27 7.25 -8.43
N ASN A 30 16.00 7.07 -7.14
CA ASN A 30 15.02 6.10 -6.67
C ASN A 30 13.61 6.63 -6.88
N SER A 31 12.80 5.84 -7.56
CA SER A 31 11.37 6.07 -7.68
C SER A 31 10.63 4.79 -7.33
N SER A 32 9.48 4.93 -6.68
CA SER A 32 8.56 3.82 -6.43
C SER A 32 7.28 4.08 -7.20
N LYS A 33 6.82 3.05 -7.91
CA LYS A 33 5.54 3.05 -8.62
C LYS A 33 4.57 2.20 -7.85
N TYR A 34 3.36 2.68 -7.69
CA TYR A 34 2.30 2.00 -6.97
C TYR A 34 1.08 1.85 -7.87
N ILE A 35 0.43 0.70 -7.74
CA ILE A 35 -0.86 0.39 -8.34
C ILE A 35 -1.88 0.14 -7.25
N LYS A 36 -3.14 0.53 -7.50
CA LYS A 36 -4.23 0.29 -6.57
C LYS A 36 -4.68 -1.16 -6.68
N GLN A 37 -4.40 -1.98 -5.66
CA GLN A 37 -4.80 -3.39 -5.62
C GLN A 37 -5.91 -3.63 -4.60
N HIS A 38 -6.77 -4.60 -4.90
CA HIS A 38 -7.90 -4.99 -4.07
C HIS A 38 -7.64 -6.35 -3.42
N PHE A 39 -7.79 -6.41 -2.11
CA PHE A 39 -7.57 -7.60 -1.30
C PHE A 39 -8.87 -8.02 -0.63
N HIS A 40 -9.19 -9.30 -0.70
CA HIS A 40 -10.30 -9.91 0.01
C HIS A 40 -9.77 -10.46 1.34
N LEU A 41 -9.90 -9.68 2.42
CA LEU A 41 -9.38 -10.03 3.73
C LEU A 41 -10.51 -9.96 4.77
N PHE A 42 -10.56 -10.92 5.69
CA PHE A 42 -11.56 -10.95 6.77
C PHE A 42 -13.02 -10.80 6.31
N GLY A 43 -13.36 -11.30 5.12
CA GLY A 43 -14.71 -11.20 4.55
C GLY A 43 -15.08 -9.81 3.99
N GLN A 44 -14.12 -8.90 3.88
CA GLN A 44 -14.30 -7.55 3.33
C GLN A 44 -13.28 -7.27 2.22
N ILE A 45 -13.61 -6.31 1.34
CA ILE A 45 -12.70 -5.86 0.29
C ILE A 45 -11.96 -4.60 0.78
N PHE A 46 -10.64 -4.66 0.75
CA PHE A 46 -9.77 -3.54 1.09
C PHE A 46 -8.88 -3.19 -0.10
N SER A 47 -8.88 -1.93 -0.50
CA SER A 47 -7.92 -1.43 -1.50
C SER A 47 -6.65 -0.91 -0.81
N PHE A 48 -5.48 -1.09 -1.41
CA PHE A 48 -4.20 -0.52 -0.99
C PHE A 48 -3.39 -0.04 -2.19
N TRP A 49 -2.49 0.91 -1.97
CA TRP A 49 -1.47 1.29 -2.94
C TRP A 49 -0.29 0.34 -2.81
N VAL A 50 -0.05 -0.53 -3.79
CA VAL A 50 0.99 -1.57 -3.70
C VAL A 50 2.12 -1.22 -4.65
N CYS A 51 3.35 -1.14 -4.12
CA CYS A 51 4.53 -0.90 -4.92
C CYS A 51 4.73 -2.07 -5.90
N GLU A 52 5.05 -1.77 -7.16
CA GLU A 52 5.26 -2.80 -8.21
C GLU A 52 6.38 -3.78 -7.86
N ASP A 53 7.35 -3.36 -7.04
CA ASP A 53 8.48 -4.20 -6.60
C ASP A 53 8.12 -5.18 -5.47
N VAL A 54 6.88 -5.15 -4.96
CA VAL A 54 6.40 -6.05 -3.90
C VAL A 54 5.64 -7.21 -4.51
N ASP A 55 6.05 -8.44 -4.18
CA ASP A 55 5.28 -9.62 -4.57
C ASP A 55 3.96 -9.75 -3.77
N LEU A 56 3.03 -10.50 -4.35
CA LEU A 56 1.68 -10.67 -3.81
C LEU A 56 1.68 -11.24 -2.38
N SER A 57 2.56 -12.18 -2.05
CA SER A 57 2.60 -12.80 -0.71
C SER A 57 3.06 -11.79 0.35
N GLN A 58 4.09 -11.00 0.03
CA GLN A 58 4.50 -9.88 0.86
C GLN A 58 3.40 -8.83 1.02
N ALA A 59 2.71 -8.47 -0.07
CA ALA A 59 1.63 -7.50 -0.03
C ALA A 59 0.47 -7.94 0.86
N ILE A 60 0.03 -9.21 0.74
CA ILE A 60 -1.02 -9.79 1.59
C ILE A 60 -0.63 -9.73 3.07
N ARG A 61 0.57 -10.19 3.42
CA ARG A 61 1.04 -10.20 4.82
C ARG A 61 1.08 -8.78 5.42
N LYS A 62 1.53 -7.80 4.63
CA LYS A 62 1.54 -6.40 5.06
C LYS A 62 0.12 -5.84 5.23
N ALA A 63 -0.77 -6.09 4.28
CA ALA A 63 -2.18 -5.68 4.36
C ALA A 63 -2.87 -6.25 5.61
N GLU A 64 -2.70 -7.56 5.88
CA GLU A 64 -3.22 -8.20 7.08
C GLU A 64 -2.70 -7.55 8.36
N ASN A 65 -1.40 -7.27 8.43
CA ASN A 65 -0.78 -6.62 9.60
C ASN A 65 -1.30 -5.21 9.83
N ILE A 66 -1.50 -4.43 8.77
CA ILE A 66 -2.07 -3.07 8.84
C ILE A 66 -3.50 -3.13 9.40
N LEU A 67 -4.31 -4.07 8.90
CA LEU A 67 -5.70 -4.24 9.33
C LEU A 67 -5.81 -4.75 10.78
N LYS A 68 -4.96 -5.70 11.18
CA LYS A 68 -4.89 -6.19 12.57
C LYS A 68 -4.60 -5.05 13.55
N LYS A 69 -3.56 -4.25 13.27
CA LYS A 69 -3.21 -3.07 14.10
C LYS A 69 -4.35 -2.05 14.17
N LYS A 70 -5.14 -1.92 13.11
CA LYS A 70 -6.28 -1.01 13.09
C LYS A 70 -7.42 -1.51 13.98
N ASN A 71 -7.69 -2.81 13.99
CA ASN A 71 -8.71 -3.43 14.84
C ASN A 71 -8.34 -3.44 16.33
N GLU A 72 -7.05 -3.44 16.68
CA GLU A 72 -6.57 -3.36 18.07
C GLU A 72 -6.70 -1.95 18.68
N ASN A 73 -6.92 -0.92 17.87
CA ASN A 73 -7.06 0.48 18.30
C ASN A 73 -8.52 0.99 18.29
N ILE A 74 -9.51 0.08 18.25
CA ILE A 74 -10.94 0.39 18.32
C ILE A 74 -11.50 -0.08 19.66
#